data_AF-A0A844DZL7-F1
#
_entry.id   AF-A0A844DZL7-F1
#
_cell.length_a   1.000
_cell.length_b   1.000
_cell.length_c   1.000
_cell.angle_alpha   90.00
_cell.angle_beta   90.00
_cell.angle_gamma   90.00
#
_symmetry.space_group_name_H-M   'P 1'
#
loop_
_entity.id
_entity.type
_entity.pdbx_description
1 polymer ?
#
loop_
_entity_poly.entity_id
_entity_poly.type
_entity_poly.pdbx_seq_one_letter_code
_entity_poly.pdbx_strand_id
1 'polypeptide(L)' 'MKKIVAAWIEQILEFPTKLEYLAYIESLKKGKPQKFKETSFEQLESGVVRITIRKQYNNNAFPDDEKEGEK' A
#
# COMPACT_ATOMS: atom_id res chain seq x y z
N MET A 1 -4.39 27.82 -11.23
CA MET A 1 -4.18 26.44 -11.70
C MET A 1 -3.97 25.53 -10.48
N LYS A 2 -4.45 24.28 -10.51
CA LYS A 2 -4.26 23.34 -9.40
C LYS A 2 -2.87 22.70 -9.47
N LYS A 3 -2.21 22.56 -8.32
CA LYS A 3 -0.98 21.76 -8.16
C LYS A 3 -1.33 20.55 -7.29
N ILE A 4 -1.04 19.35 -7.77
CA ILE A 4 -1.16 18.13 -6.97
C ILE A 4 0.14 18.03 -6.16
N VAL A 5 0.03 18.03 -4.83
CA VAL A 5 1.17 17.90 -3.91
C VAL A 5 1.46 16.42 -3.64
N ALA A 6 0.43 15.64 -3.30
CA ALA A 6 0.51 14.20 -3.16
C ALA A 6 -0.82 13.55 -3.55
N ALA A 7 -0.77 12.30 -4.03
CA ALA A 7 -1.97 11.50 -4.29
C ALA A 7 -1.62 10.00 -4.35
N TRP A 8 -2.50 9.18 -3.81
CA TRP A 8 -2.37 7.73 -3.82
C TRP A 8 -3.76 7.08 -3.79
N ILE A 9 -3.80 5.79 -4.11
CA ILE A 9 -4.98 4.96 -3.89
C ILE A 9 -4.79 4.24 -2.56
N GLU A 10 -5.75 4.38 -1.66
CA GLU A 10 -5.82 3.57 -0.43
C GLU A 10 -6.83 2.45 -0.63
N GLN A 11 -6.43 1.21 -0.31
CA GLN A 11 -7.28 0.03 -0.42
C GLN A 11 -7.28 -0.71 0.91
N ILE A 12 -8.47 -1.06 1.37
CA ILE A 12 -8.66 -2.01 2.48
C ILE A 12 -8.99 -3.35 1.83
N LEU A 13 -8.18 -4.37 2.11
CA LEU A 13 -8.27 -5.68 1.49
C LEU A 13 -8.41 -6.75 2.56
N GLU A 14 -9.19 -7.78 2.25
CA GLU A 14 -9.33 -8.97 3.08
C GLU A 14 -8.89 -10.20 2.29
N PHE A 15 -8.10 -11.04 2.95
CA PHE A 15 -7.63 -12.31 2.44
C PHE A 15 -8.16 -13.43 3.33
N PRO A 16 -8.75 -14.49 2.77
CA PRO A 16 -9.23 -15.64 3.54
C PRO A 16 -8.13 -16.30 4.37
N THR A 17 -6.89 -16.27 3.86
CA THR A 17 -5.73 -16.87 4.52
C THR A 17 -4.51 -15.95 4.47
N LYS A 18 -3.61 -16.14 5.44
CA LYS A 18 -2.30 -15.47 5.44
C LYS A 18 -1.45 -15.79 4.22
N LEU A 19 -1.60 -17.00 3.64
CA LEU A 19 -0.85 -17.41 2.46
C LEU A 19 -1.22 -16.57 1.23
N GLU A 20 -2.52 -16.31 1.03
CA GLU A 20 -3.00 -15.46 -0.08
C GLU A 20 -2.52 -14.01 0.06
N TYR A 21 -2.56 -13.48 1.28
CA TYR A 21 -1.97 -12.17 1.59
C TYR A 21 -0.48 -12.12 1.20
N LEU A 22 0.32 -13.11 1.61
CA LEU A 22 1.75 -13.16 1.30
C LEU A 22 2.00 -13.25 -0.21
N ALA A 23 1.24 -14.08 -0.91
CA ALA A 23 1.32 -14.20 -2.36
C ALA A 23 1.01 -12.87 -3.06
N TYR A 24 0.00 -12.14 -2.56
CA TYR A 24 -0.35 -10.81 -3.06
C TYR A 24 0.79 -9.80 -2.86
N ILE A 25 1.37 -9.69 -1.66
CA ILE A 25 2.49 -8.77 -1.40
C ILE A 25 3.71 -9.12 -2.26
N GLU A 26 4.04 -10.40 -2.40
CA GLU A 26 5.13 -10.85 -3.29
C GLU A 26 4.86 -10.50 -4.75
N SER A 27 3.61 -10.61 -5.21
CA SER A 27 3.23 -10.20 -6.57
C SER A 27 3.40 -8.69 -6.79
N LEU A 28 3.13 -7.86 -5.77
CA LEU A 28 3.33 -6.41 -5.85
C LEU A 28 4.82 -6.05 -5.91
N LYS A 29 5.68 -6.77 -5.19
CA LYS A 29 7.15 -6.56 -5.25
C LYS A 29 7.75 -6.96 -6.59
N LYS A 30 7.22 -8.02 -7.22
CA LYS A 30 7.72 -8.55 -8.51
C LYS A 30 7.08 -7.90 -9.73
N GLY A 31 5.92 -7.27 -9.55
CA GLY A 31 5.11 -6.68 -10.62
C GLY A 31 5.70 -5.39 -11.19
N LYS A 32 4.83 -4.59 -11.83
CA LYS A 32 5.20 -3.25 -12.34
C LYS A 32 5.81 -2.39 -11.22
N PRO A 33 6.67 -1.39 -11.56
CA PRO A 33 7.37 -0.53 -10.59
C PRO A 33 6.46 0.43 -9.80
N GLN A 34 5.17 0.12 -9.67
CA GLN A 34 4.22 0.90 -8.89
C GLN A 34 4.61 0.80 -7.42
N LYS A 35 5.02 1.93 -6.83
CA LYS A 35 5.33 1.99 -5.40
C LYS A 35 4.08 1.67 -4.59
N PHE A 36 4.26 0.96 -3.49
CA PHE A 36 3.20 0.68 -2.53
C PHE A 36 3.76 0.73 -1.10
N LYS A 37 2.87 0.94 -0.13
CA LYS A 37 3.18 0.93 1.30
C LYS A 37 2.02 0.29 2.05
N GLU A 38 2.31 -0.76 2.82
CA GLU A 38 1.34 -1.30 3.78
C GLU A 38 1.27 -0.37 4.98
N THR A 39 0.06 0.01 5.40
CA THR A 39 -0.17 0.95 6.51
C THR A 39 -0.84 0.30 7.71
N SER A 40 -1.55 -0.81 7.50
CA SER A 40 -2.06 -1.63 8.60
C SER A 40 -2.11 -3.11 8.21
N PHE A 41 -1.97 -3.94 9.23
CA PHE A 41 -2.13 -5.39 9.14
C PHE A 41 -2.89 -5.87 10.38
N GLU A 42 -3.94 -6.64 10.17
CA GLU A 42 -4.76 -7.26 11.21
C GLU A 42 -5.02 -8.71 10.82
N GLN A 43 -4.77 -9.65 11.74
CA GLN A 43 -5.12 -11.06 11.57
C GLN A 43 -6.20 -11.40 12.58
N LEU A 44 -7.38 -11.78 12.10
CA LEU A 44 -8.52 -12.18 12.92
C LEU A 44 -8.32 -13.60 13.48
N GLU A 45 -9.01 -13.92 14.56
CA GLU A 45 -9.01 -15.27 15.17
C GLU A 45 -9.47 -16.35 14.17
N SER A 46 -10.29 -15.98 13.18
CA SER A 46 -10.73 -16.86 12.09
C SER A 46 -9.62 -17.21 11.09
N GLY A 47 -8.46 -16.56 11.17
CA GLY A 47 -7.36 -16.70 10.20
C GLY A 47 -7.43 -15.76 9.00
N VAL A 48 -8.54 -15.02 8.84
CA VAL A 48 -8.68 -13.95 7.85
C VAL A 48 -7.68 -12.84 8.14
N VAL A 49 -7.06 -12.31 7.09
CA VAL A 49 -6.12 -11.19 7.16
C VAL A 49 -6.75 -9.97 6.52
N ARG A 50 -6.83 -8.87 7.26
CA ARG A 50 -7.24 -7.56 6.75
C ARG A 50 -6.03 -6.64 6.71
N ILE A 51 -5.78 -5.99 5.58
CA ILE A 51 -4.71 -5.01 5.43
C ILE A 51 -5.24 -3.69 4.90
N THR A 52 -4.53 -2.62 5.21
CA THR A 52 -4.65 -1.35 4.48
C THR A 52 -3.35 -1.14 3.71
N ILE A 53 -3.48 -0.85 2.42
CA ILE A 53 -2.35 -0.63 1.52
C ILE A 53 -2.56 0.66 0.73
N ARG A 54 -1.50 1.46 0.65
CA ARG A 54 -1.41 2.62 -0.25
C ARG A 54 -0.64 2.23 -1.50
N LYS A 55 -1.18 2.57 -2.67
CA LYS A 55 -0.53 2.39 -3.96
C LYS A 55 -0.36 3.72 -4.66
N GLN A 56 0.79 3.90 -5.30
CA GLN A 56 1.09 5.11 -6.03
C GLN A 56 0.08 5.33 -7.15
N TYR A 57 -0.44 6.56 -7.25
CA TYR A 57 -1.32 6.96 -8.34
C TYR A 57 -0.60 7.96 -9.25
N ASN A 58 -0.56 7.67 -10.55
CA ASN A 58 0.00 8.57 -11.56
C ASN A 58 1.39 9.15 -11.20
N ASN A 59 2.28 8.31 -10.67
CA ASN A 59 3.64 8.66 -10.22
C ASN A 59 3.73 9.71 -9.11
N ASN A 60 2.63 10.04 -8.42
CA ASN A 60 2.65 10.98 -7.31
C ASN A 60 3.42 10.40 -6.10
N ALA A 61 3.95 11.28 -5.27
CA ALA A 61 4.60 10.91 -4.02
C ALA A 61 3.57 10.46 -2.96
N PHE A 62 4.01 9.60 -2.04
CA PHE A 62 3.26 9.34 -0.82
C PHE A 62 3.41 10.52 0.15
N PRO A 63 2.47 10.73 1.09
CA PRO A 63 2.50 11.90 1.97
C PRO A 63 3.70 11.88 2.93
N ASP A 64 4.27 10.70 3.16
CA ASP A 64 5.42 10.50 4.03
C ASP A 64 6.75 10.71 3.30
N ASP A 65 6.77 10.66 1.95
CA ASP A 65 7.99 10.79 1.15
C ASP A 65 8.55 12.22 1.19
N GLU A 66 7.69 13.24 1.40
CA GLU A 66 8.13 14.65 1.48
C GLU A 66 8.86 14.99 2.80
N LYS A 67 8.76 14.15 3.84
CA LYS A 67 9.38 14.41 5.15
C LYS A 67 10.88 14.12 5.20
N GLU A 68 11.44 13.48 4.17
CA GLU A 68 12.86 13.10 4.15
C GLU A 68 13.76 14.15 3.48
N GLY A 69 13.20 15.29 3.06
CA GLY A 69 13.90 16.36 2.33
C GLY A 69 14.32 17.60 3.12
N GLU A 70 14.07 17.66 4.43
CA GLU A 70 14.60 18.72 5.31
C GLU A 70 15.90 18.26 5.99
N LYS A 71 17.02 18.30 5.27
CA LYS A 71 18.37 18.36 5.84
C LYS A 71 19.23 19.35 5.06
#